data_AF-A0A7X7FNL1-F1
#
_entry.id   AF-A0A7X7FNL1-F1
#
_cell.length_a   1.000
_cell.length_b   1.000
_cell.length_c   1.000
_cell.angle_alpha   90.00
_cell.angle_beta   90.00
_cell.angle_gamma   90.00
#
_symmetry.space_group_name_H-M   'P 1'
#
loop_
_entity.id
_entity.type
_entity.pdbx_description
1 polymer ?
#
loop_
_entity_poly.entity_id
_entity_poly.type
_entity_poly.pdbx_seq_one_letter_code
_entity_poly.pdbx_strand_id
1 'polypeptide(L)'
;TRLGESDEFEARLGFKQTWPEPEVVVESGPKNATGIFMILEPGAVDISDYRWAVNLENGEVKGQERKGSVTIDGDRGSYKISWTWHVQPGRQRLRIELDGRVILEQDMTAYIDRVIATHAPGRTEPSAEAFENMSLQLETPEVTALLVFKSANINLDPSQDTVNYWLELGTLYLREKP
;
A
#
# COMPACT_ATOMS: atom_id res chain seq x y z
N THR A 1 41.86 9.50 3.60
CA THR A 1 41.31 9.96 4.89
C THR A 1 39.80 9.88 4.80
N ARG A 2 39.12 9.14 5.68
CA ARG A 2 37.69 8.85 5.57
C ARG A 2 36.92 9.53 6.71
N LEU A 3 36.76 10.84 6.59
CA LEU A 3 35.96 11.65 7.52
C LEU A 3 34.44 11.33 7.51
N GLY A 4 34.00 10.32 6.74
CA GLY A 4 32.64 9.81 6.77
C GLY A 4 32.40 8.75 7.85
N GLU A 5 33.45 8.26 8.51
CA GLU A 5 33.35 7.35 9.66
C GLU A 5 33.39 8.16 10.95
N SER A 6 32.32 8.08 11.76
CA SER A 6 32.12 8.92 12.94
C SER A 6 33.30 8.91 13.93
N ASP A 7 33.95 7.75 14.08
CA ASP A 7 35.07 7.57 15.01
C ASP A 7 36.36 8.27 14.52
N GLU A 8 36.62 8.28 13.20
CA GLU A 8 37.72 9.06 12.62
C GLU A 8 37.43 10.57 12.66
N PHE A 9 36.16 10.97 12.54
CA PHE A 9 35.73 12.36 12.56
C PHE A 9 35.98 13.00 13.94
N GLU A 10 35.51 12.39 15.02
CA GLU A 10 35.65 12.92 16.38
C GLU A 10 37.12 12.97 16.82
N ALA A 11 37.89 11.93 16.53
CA ALA A 11 39.30 11.85 16.87
C ALA A 11 40.16 12.95 16.21
N ARG A 12 39.75 13.46 15.04
CA ARG A 12 40.49 14.50 14.32
C ARG A 12 39.97 15.91 14.53
N LEU A 13 38.66 16.07 14.68
CA LEU A 13 38.04 17.39 14.75
C LEU A 13 37.67 17.81 16.17
N GLY A 14 37.73 16.89 17.14
CA GLY A 14 37.55 17.19 18.56
C GLY A 14 36.10 17.43 18.97
N PHE A 15 35.14 17.09 18.11
CA PHE A 15 33.72 17.13 18.42
C PHE A 15 32.98 16.02 17.67
N LYS A 16 31.83 15.61 18.23
CA LYS A 16 30.96 14.59 17.64
C LYS A 16 30.28 15.11 16.38
N GLN A 17 30.20 14.25 15.37
CA GLN A 17 29.41 14.53 14.19
C GLN A 17 27.93 14.66 14.58
N THR A 18 27.36 15.83 14.36
CA THR A 18 25.93 16.09 14.53
C THR A 18 25.29 16.19 13.16
N TRP A 19 24.35 15.31 12.86
CA TRP A 19 23.47 15.48 11.72
C TRP A 19 22.33 16.40 12.13
N PRO A 20 22.00 17.45 11.37
CA PRO A 20 20.75 18.15 11.58
C PRO A 20 19.63 17.11 11.50
N GLU A 21 18.63 17.21 12.39
CA GLU A 21 17.40 16.45 12.21
C GLU A 21 16.91 16.71 10.79
N PRO A 22 16.62 15.67 10.00
CA PRO A 22 16.10 15.90 8.67
C PRO A 22 14.88 16.81 8.81
N GLU A 23 14.89 17.96 8.14
CA GLU A 23 13.66 18.70 7.92
C GLU A 23 12.72 17.71 7.24
N VAL A 24 11.82 17.13 8.03
CA VAL A 24 10.69 16.43 7.48
C VAL A 24 9.89 17.53 6.82
N VAL A 25 10.12 17.73 5.51
CA VAL A 25 9.17 18.42 4.66
C VAL A 25 7.96 17.51 4.60
N VAL A 26 7.20 17.49 5.71
CA VAL A 26 5.78 17.24 5.63
C VAL A 26 5.32 18.43 4.80
N GLU A 27 5.08 18.23 3.51
CA GLU A 27 4.22 19.14 2.76
C GLU A 27 3.05 19.41 3.68
N SER A 28 2.97 20.64 4.19
CA SER A 28 2.10 20.99 5.28
C SER A 28 0.67 20.76 4.81
N GLY A 29 0.16 19.57 5.09
CA GLY A 29 -1.26 19.26 5.03
C GLY A 29 -2.00 20.29 5.87
N PRO A 30 -3.30 20.51 5.59
CA PRO A 30 -4.09 21.48 6.34
C PRO A 30 -3.85 21.27 7.84
N LYS A 31 -3.75 22.36 8.61
CA LYS A 31 -3.42 22.34 10.07
C LYS A 31 -4.36 21.45 10.93
N ASN A 32 -5.40 20.88 10.33
CA ASN A 32 -6.40 20.02 10.94
C ASN A 32 -6.43 18.59 10.33
N ALA A 33 -5.53 18.27 9.39
CA ALA A 33 -5.45 16.95 8.78
C ALA A 33 -5.00 15.95 9.84
N THR A 34 -5.88 15.02 10.17
CA THR A 34 -5.60 13.96 11.13
C THR A 34 -5.41 12.66 10.37
N GLY A 35 -4.28 11.99 10.57
CA GLY A 35 -3.92 10.79 9.83
C GLY A 35 -4.09 9.48 10.61
N ILE A 36 -4.36 8.40 9.89
CA ILE A 36 -4.17 7.01 10.30
C ILE A 36 -3.01 6.47 9.47
N PHE A 37 -1.95 6.02 10.15
CA PHE A 37 -0.75 5.49 9.53
C PHE A 37 -0.53 4.08 10.04
N MET A 38 -0.49 3.10 9.14
CA MET A 38 -0.40 1.68 9.48
C MET A 38 0.71 1.01 8.68
N ILE A 39 1.43 0.11 9.32
CA ILE A 39 2.41 -0.79 8.70
C ILE A 39 2.10 -2.23 9.09
N LEU A 40 2.32 -3.16 8.16
CA LEU A 40 2.12 -4.59 8.44
C LEU A 40 3.18 -5.08 9.44
N GLU A 41 2.72 -5.74 10.51
CA GLU A 41 3.61 -6.39 11.46
C GLU A 41 4.37 -7.55 10.80
N PRO A 42 5.69 -7.71 11.05
CA PRO A 42 6.44 -8.85 10.55
C PRO A 42 5.87 -10.18 11.05
N GLY A 43 5.52 -11.08 10.13
CA GLY A 43 4.94 -12.37 10.48
C GLY A 43 4.87 -13.33 9.31
N ALA A 44 4.45 -14.55 9.59
CA ALA A 44 4.14 -15.56 8.58
C ALA A 44 2.63 -15.67 8.43
N VAL A 45 2.17 -15.86 7.19
CA VAL A 45 0.76 -16.00 6.85
C VAL A 45 0.61 -17.27 6.03
N ASP A 46 -0.39 -18.08 6.35
CA ASP A 46 -0.73 -19.24 5.53
C ASP A 46 -1.43 -18.79 4.25
N ILE A 47 -0.83 -19.14 3.12
CA ILE A 47 -1.33 -18.85 1.78
C ILE A 47 -1.54 -20.14 0.98
N SER A 48 -1.61 -21.29 1.64
CA SER A 48 -1.76 -22.61 1.00
C SER A 48 -3.01 -22.73 0.13
N ASP A 49 -4.05 -21.96 0.44
CA ASP A 49 -5.25 -21.83 -0.37
C ASP A 49 -5.06 -21.00 -1.66
N TYR A 50 -3.90 -20.37 -1.87
CA TYR A 50 -3.63 -19.52 -3.03
C TYR A 50 -2.61 -20.15 -3.96
N ARG A 51 -2.91 -20.11 -5.27
CA ARG A 51 -2.04 -20.72 -6.30
C ARG A 51 -0.94 -19.76 -6.76
N TRP A 52 -1.25 -18.47 -6.84
CA TRP A 52 -0.35 -17.46 -7.38
C TRP A 52 -0.10 -16.34 -6.38
N ALA A 53 1.16 -15.93 -6.28
CA ALA A 53 1.58 -14.67 -5.70
C ALA A 53 1.94 -13.71 -6.84
N VAL A 54 1.22 -12.61 -6.92
CA VAL A 54 1.30 -11.62 -7.98
C VAL A 54 1.95 -10.36 -7.42
N ASN A 55 3.16 -10.10 -7.90
CA ASN A 55 3.86 -8.86 -7.63
C ASN A 55 3.58 -7.86 -8.77
N LEU A 56 2.96 -6.73 -8.42
CA LEU A 56 2.65 -5.65 -9.36
C LEU A 56 3.57 -4.44 -9.15
N GLU A 57 4.53 -4.53 -8.23
CA GLU A 57 5.54 -3.50 -7.97
C GLU A 57 6.23 -3.11 -9.28
N ASN A 58 6.48 -1.80 -9.46
CA ASN A 58 7.07 -1.24 -10.69
C ASN A 58 6.13 -1.14 -11.91
N GLY A 59 4.87 -0.76 -11.67
CA GLY A 59 3.95 -0.37 -12.75
C GLY A 59 4.44 0.79 -13.61
N GLU A 60 4.01 0.80 -14.88
CA GLU A 60 4.24 1.88 -15.84
C GLU A 60 3.67 3.19 -15.32
N VAL A 61 4.38 4.30 -15.50
CA VAL A 61 3.89 5.65 -15.17
C VAL A 61 3.48 6.37 -16.45
N LYS A 62 2.21 6.79 -16.55
CA LYS A 62 1.68 7.60 -17.65
C LYS A 62 0.91 8.79 -17.09
N GLY A 63 1.49 9.98 -17.20
CA GLY A 63 0.93 11.20 -16.62
C GLY A 63 0.83 11.09 -15.09
N GLN A 64 -0.39 11.22 -14.55
CA GLN A 64 -0.70 11.13 -13.13
C GLN A 64 -1.20 9.74 -12.71
N GLU A 65 -0.98 8.73 -13.54
CA GLU A 65 -1.37 7.34 -13.27
C GLU A 65 -0.13 6.45 -13.30
N ARG A 66 0.02 5.61 -12.28
CA ARG A 66 0.91 4.46 -12.30
C ARG A 66 0.05 3.21 -12.38
N LYS A 67 0.41 2.26 -13.24
CA LYS A 67 -0.35 1.03 -13.43
C LYS A 67 0.55 -0.17 -13.59
N GLY A 68 0.35 -1.17 -12.73
CA GLY A 68 1.04 -2.46 -12.78
C GLY A 68 0.06 -3.46 -13.35
N SER A 69 0.52 -4.29 -14.30
CA SER A 69 -0.31 -5.38 -14.80
C SER A 69 0.50 -6.62 -15.10
N VAL A 70 -0.08 -7.77 -14.84
CA VAL A 70 0.45 -9.07 -15.20
C VAL A 70 -0.63 -9.90 -15.88
N THR A 71 -0.21 -10.80 -16.75
CA THR A 71 -1.07 -11.86 -17.30
C THR A 71 -0.60 -13.20 -16.77
N ILE A 72 -1.53 -14.02 -16.31
CA ILE A 72 -1.28 -15.38 -15.84
C ILE A 72 -2.27 -16.33 -16.52
N ASP A 73 -1.82 -17.52 -16.89
CA ASP A 73 -2.68 -18.55 -17.46
C ASP A 73 -3.17 -19.48 -16.34
N GLY A 74 -4.50 -19.54 -16.18
CA GLY A 74 -5.20 -20.44 -15.27
C GLY A 74 -5.88 -21.58 -16.02
N ASP A 75 -6.60 -22.42 -15.29
CA ASP A 75 -7.26 -23.59 -15.89
C ASP A 75 -8.54 -23.19 -16.65
N ARG A 76 -9.12 -22.01 -16.33
CA ARG A 76 -10.33 -21.46 -16.95
C ARG A 76 -10.06 -20.44 -18.06
N GLY A 77 -8.81 -20.04 -18.27
CA GLY A 77 -8.42 -19.05 -19.28
C GLY A 77 -7.27 -18.15 -18.83
N SER A 78 -7.04 -17.09 -19.59
CA SER A 78 -5.97 -16.13 -19.30
C SER A 78 -6.49 -14.97 -18.46
N TYR A 79 -5.87 -14.79 -17.29
CA TYR A 79 -6.22 -13.72 -16.35
C TYR A 79 -5.29 -12.53 -16.54
N LYS A 80 -5.87 -11.35 -16.74
CA LYS A 80 -5.14 -10.09 -16.69
C LYS A 80 -5.47 -9.35 -15.40
N ILE A 81 -4.47 -9.18 -14.56
CA ILE A 81 -4.58 -8.53 -13.26
C ILE A 81 -3.93 -7.16 -13.38
N SER A 82 -4.66 -6.12 -13.02
CA SER A 82 -4.20 -4.74 -13.09
C SER A 82 -4.45 -4.03 -11.78
N TRP A 83 -3.41 -3.37 -11.28
CA TRP A 83 -3.50 -2.46 -10.15
C TRP A 83 -3.11 -1.06 -10.59
N THR A 84 -4.01 -0.11 -10.32
CA THR A 84 -3.79 1.30 -10.65
C THR A 84 -3.55 2.08 -9.37
N TRP A 85 -2.40 2.77 -9.31
CA TRP A 85 -2.15 3.86 -8.37
C TRP A 85 -2.43 5.18 -9.09
N HIS A 86 -3.47 5.90 -8.70
CA HIS A 86 -3.57 7.30 -9.11
C HIS A 86 -2.67 8.16 -8.23
N VAL A 87 -2.00 9.14 -8.83
CA VAL A 87 -1.23 10.17 -8.10
C VAL A 87 -2.18 11.12 -7.35
N GLN A 88 -3.43 11.23 -7.81
CA GLN A 88 -4.49 11.84 -6.99
C GLN A 88 -4.94 10.85 -5.91
N PRO A 89 -4.98 11.28 -4.63
CA PRO A 89 -5.38 10.41 -3.53
C PRO A 89 -6.78 9.83 -3.75
N GLY A 90 -7.00 8.62 -3.22
CA GLY A 90 -8.36 8.11 -3.06
C GLY A 90 -8.92 7.22 -4.17
N ARG A 91 -8.11 6.82 -5.16
CA ARG A 91 -8.61 6.08 -6.35
C ARG A 91 -7.83 4.82 -6.70
N GLN A 92 -7.11 4.24 -5.75
CA GLN A 92 -6.44 2.97 -6.02
C GLN A 92 -7.47 1.88 -6.33
N ARG A 93 -7.18 1.07 -7.35
CA ARG A 93 -8.16 0.12 -7.90
C ARG A 93 -7.50 -1.17 -8.33
N LEU A 94 -8.16 -2.28 -8.00
CA LEU A 94 -7.89 -3.59 -8.57
C LEU A 94 -8.89 -3.87 -9.70
N ARG A 95 -8.37 -4.39 -10.81
CA ARG A 95 -9.16 -4.91 -11.92
C ARG A 95 -8.62 -6.28 -12.36
N ILE A 96 -9.50 -7.26 -12.50
CA ILE A 96 -9.19 -8.59 -12.99
C ILE A 96 -10.09 -8.89 -14.18
N GLU A 97 -9.47 -9.32 -15.27
CA GLU A 97 -10.14 -9.77 -16.50
C GLU A 97 -9.83 -11.26 -16.74
N LEU A 98 -10.81 -12.01 -17.23
CA LEU A 98 -10.66 -13.38 -17.72
C LEU A 98 -10.98 -13.38 -19.22
N ASP A 99 -10.00 -13.73 -20.05
CA ASP A 99 -10.10 -13.71 -21.52
C ASP A 99 -10.64 -12.37 -22.07
N GLY A 100 -10.22 -11.26 -21.45
CA GLY A 100 -10.63 -9.90 -21.79
C GLY A 100 -11.99 -9.46 -21.22
N ARG A 101 -12.74 -10.35 -20.54
CA ARG A 101 -13.97 -9.99 -19.81
C ARG A 101 -13.62 -9.57 -18.39
N VAL A 102 -14.04 -8.37 -17.98
CA VAL A 102 -13.91 -7.92 -16.58
C VAL A 102 -14.73 -8.82 -15.66
N ILE A 103 -14.07 -9.46 -14.70
CA ILE A 103 -14.71 -10.29 -13.67
C ILE A 103 -14.69 -9.62 -12.29
N LEU A 104 -13.73 -8.72 -12.05
CA LEU A 104 -13.63 -7.91 -10.84
C LEU A 104 -13.15 -6.51 -11.20
N GLU A 105 -13.81 -5.48 -10.68
CA GLU A 105 -13.30 -4.11 -10.69
C GLU A 105 -13.74 -3.43 -9.40
N GLN A 106 -12.78 -3.12 -8.52
CA GLN A 106 -13.06 -2.67 -7.15
C GLN A 106 -12.06 -1.59 -6.72
N ASP A 107 -12.57 -0.46 -6.23
CA ASP A 107 -11.76 0.55 -5.54
C ASP A 107 -11.63 0.22 -4.04
N MET A 108 -10.73 0.94 -3.36
CA MET A 108 -10.40 0.65 -1.97
C MET A 108 -11.31 1.34 -0.95
N THR A 109 -12.40 1.99 -1.37
CA THR A 109 -13.25 2.80 -0.47
C THR A 109 -13.77 1.98 0.71
N ALA A 110 -14.30 0.77 0.47
CA ALA A 110 -14.82 -0.09 1.55
C ALA A 110 -13.75 -0.52 2.57
N TYR A 111 -12.51 -0.75 2.10
CA TYR A 111 -11.39 -1.04 3.00
C TYR A 111 -11.05 0.18 3.86
N ILE A 112 -11.01 1.36 3.26
CA ILE A 112 -10.72 2.62 3.93
C ILE A 112 -11.80 2.97 4.96
N ASP A 113 -13.08 2.84 4.60
CA ASP A 113 -14.21 3.08 5.51
C ASP A 113 -14.13 2.17 6.75
N ARG A 114 -13.79 0.88 6.54
CA ARG A 114 -13.58 -0.08 7.62
C ARG A 114 -12.44 0.37 8.54
N VAL A 115 -11.31 0.81 7.98
CA VAL A 115 -10.15 1.26 8.77
C VAL A 115 -10.51 2.50 9.58
N ILE A 116 -11.19 3.49 8.98
CA ILE A 116 -11.63 4.71 9.67
C ILE A 116 -12.58 4.38 10.82
N ALA A 117 -13.46 3.39 10.64
CA ALA A 117 -14.40 2.99 11.69
C ALA A 117 -13.74 2.30 12.89
N THR A 118 -12.55 1.69 12.71
CA THR A 118 -11.90 0.87 13.74
C THR A 118 -10.62 1.49 14.32
N HIS A 119 -10.03 2.49 13.66
CA HIS A 119 -8.77 3.10 14.08
C HIS A 119 -8.94 4.58 14.40
N ALA A 120 -8.44 4.99 15.57
CA ALA A 120 -8.44 6.38 15.97
C ALA A 120 -7.37 7.16 15.17
N PRO A 121 -7.74 8.28 14.53
CA PRO A 121 -6.78 9.13 13.84
C PRO A 121 -5.97 9.96 14.85
N GLY A 122 -4.80 10.45 14.44
CA GLY A 122 -4.05 11.49 15.16
C GLY A 122 -2.73 11.03 15.75
N ARG A 123 -2.27 9.84 15.35
CA ARG A 123 -0.93 9.37 15.65
C ARG A 123 0.07 10.02 14.70
N THR A 124 1.24 10.37 15.24
CA THR A 124 2.36 10.88 14.45
C THR A 124 3.19 9.74 13.85
N GLU A 125 3.24 8.60 14.53
CA GLU A 125 3.97 7.41 14.11
C GLU A 125 3.01 6.33 13.56
N PRO A 126 3.45 5.53 12.58
CA PRO A 126 2.68 4.38 12.11
C PRO A 126 2.47 3.33 13.22
N SER A 127 1.25 2.80 13.34
CA SER A 127 1.01 1.59 14.15
C SER A 127 1.37 0.33 13.38
N ALA A 128 2.02 -0.61 14.07
CA ALA A 128 2.13 -1.98 13.58
C ALA A 128 0.76 -2.65 13.69
N GLU A 129 0.29 -3.19 12.57
CA GLU A 129 -1.04 -3.77 12.44
C GLU A 129 -0.99 -5.24 12.05
N ALA A 130 -1.95 -5.99 12.59
CA ALA A 130 -2.13 -7.40 12.27
C ALA A 130 -2.52 -7.61 10.80
N PHE A 131 -2.30 -8.82 10.32
CA PHE A 131 -2.55 -9.21 8.93
C PHE A 131 -3.99 -8.91 8.47
N GLU A 132 -4.98 -9.13 9.32
CA GLU A 132 -6.41 -8.96 9.03
C GLU A 132 -6.76 -7.49 8.76
N ASN A 133 -6.09 -6.57 9.47
CA ASN A 133 -6.26 -5.13 9.27
C ASN A 133 -5.56 -4.65 7.99
N MET A 134 -4.46 -5.30 7.62
CA MET A 134 -3.60 -4.98 6.48
C MET A 134 -3.91 -5.80 5.23
N SER A 135 -5.01 -6.53 5.22
CA SER A 135 -5.45 -7.32 4.07
C SER A 135 -6.91 -7.09 3.69
N LEU A 136 -7.20 -7.39 2.43
CA LEU A 136 -8.52 -7.33 1.83
C LEU A 136 -8.74 -8.54 0.93
N GLN A 137 -9.73 -9.37 1.27
CA GLN A 137 -10.19 -10.45 0.42
C GLN A 137 -11.35 -9.98 -0.45
N LEU A 138 -11.26 -10.25 -1.74
CA LEU A 138 -12.29 -9.98 -2.75
C LEU A 138 -12.65 -11.29 -3.44
N GLU A 139 -13.94 -11.48 -3.70
CA GLU A 139 -14.45 -12.72 -4.27
C GLU A 139 -15.34 -12.47 -5.48
N THR A 140 -15.15 -13.29 -6.51
CA THR A 140 -16.07 -13.43 -7.64
C THR A 140 -16.48 -14.91 -7.76
N PRO A 141 -17.39 -15.27 -8.68
CA PRO A 141 -17.63 -16.66 -9.02
C PRO A 141 -16.38 -17.40 -9.54
N GLU A 142 -15.47 -16.69 -10.20
CA GLU A 142 -14.29 -17.27 -10.87
C GLU A 142 -13.03 -17.28 -10.01
N VAL A 143 -12.84 -16.32 -9.10
CA VAL A 143 -11.59 -16.18 -8.33
C VAL A 143 -11.81 -15.69 -6.89
N THR A 144 -10.84 -15.98 -6.03
CA THR A 144 -10.60 -15.27 -4.75
C THR A 144 -9.28 -14.53 -4.86
N ALA A 145 -9.30 -13.22 -4.61
CA ALA A 145 -8.12 -12.36 -4.57
C ALA A 145 -7.89 -11.85 -3.14
N LEU A 146 -6.67 -11.97 -2.63
CA LEU A 146 -6.26 -11.46 -1.34
C LEU A 146 -5.17 -10.42 -1.53
N LEU A 147 -5.51 -9.16 -1.27
CA LEU A 147 -4.59 -8.05 -1.32
C LEU A 147 -3.95 -7.91 0.06
N VAL A 148 -2.63 -7.82 0.11
CA VAL A 148 -1.86 -7.59 1.33
C VAL A 148 -1.09 -6.29 1.19
N PHE A 149 -1.34 -5.34 2.07
CA PHE A 149 -0.73 -4.02 2.05
C PHE A 149 0.50 -4.00 2.98
N LYS A 150 1.62 -3.43 2.50
CA LYS A 150 2.81 -3.16 3.31
C LYS A 150 2.55 -2.00 4.27
N SER A 151 1.91 -0.96 3.75
CA SER A 151 1.58 0.26 4.48
C SER A 151 0.25 0.85 4.00
N ALA A 152 -0.42 1.57 4.88
CA ALA A 152 -1.63 2.32 4.59
C ALA A 152 -1.57 3.68 5.28
N ASN A 153 -1.63 4.75 4.48
CA ASN A 153 -1.64 6.12 4.95
C ASN A 153 -2.97 6.75 4.57
N ILE A 154 -3.78 7.14 5.56
CA ILE A 154 -5.13 7.69 5.37
C ILE A 154 -5.18 9.04 6.06
N ASN A 155 -5.40 10.09 5.28
CA ASN A 155 -5.52 11.46 5.76
C ASN A 155 -6.99 11.88 5.70
N LEU A 156 -7.50 12.35 6.83
CA LEU A 156 -8.85 12.85 6.96
C LEU A 156 -8.80 14.39 7.01
N ASP A 157 -9.57 15.05 6.15
CA ASP A 157 -9.82 16.48 6.22
C ASP A 157 -11.31 16.73 6.56
N PRO A 158 -11.64 16.93 7.85
CA PRO A 158 -13.01 17.19 8.27
C PRO A 158 -13.59 18.50 7.73
N SER A 159 -12.75 19.45 7.32
CA SER A 159 -13.20 20.76 6.83
C SER A 159 -13.69 20.71 5.40
N GLN A 160 -13.19 19.76 4.62
CA GLN A 160 -13.56 19.54 3.21
C GLN A 160 -14.39 18.27 3.02
N ASP A 161 -14.60 17.48 4.07
CA ASP A 161 -15.23 16.15 4.01
C ASP A 161 -14.52 15.24 2.97
N THR A 162 -13.18 15.27 2.98
CA THR A 162 -12.37 14.48 2.05
C THR A 162 -11.49 13.46 2.77
N VAL A 163 -11.39 12.28 2.16
CA VAL A 163 -10.52 11.19 2.59
C VAL A 163 -9.48 10.96 1.51
N ASN A 164 -8.22 11.23 1.84
CA ASN A 164 -7.09 11.06 0.95
C ASN A 164 -6.26 9.88 1.45
N TYR A 165 -6.10 8.84 0.65
CA TYR A 165 -5.32 7.67 1.07
C TYR A 165 -4.28 7.23 0.05
N TRP A 166 -3.24 6.58 0.57
CA TRP A 166 -2.22 5.87 -0.18
C TRP A 166 -1.99 4.50 0.46
N LEU A 167 -2.33 3.43 -0.27
CA LEU A 167 -2.02 2.07 0.12
C LEU A 167 -0.83 1.57 -0.70
N GLU A 168 0.13 0.98 -0.01
CA GLU A 168 1.24 0.31 -0.63
C GLU A 168 0.92 -1.18 -0.74
N LEU A 169 0.48 -1.62 -1.93
CA LEU A 169 0.27 -3.04 -2.19
C LEU A 169 1.60 -3.79 -2.12
N GLY A 170 1.67 -4.78 -1.23
CA GLY A 170 2.83 -5.66 -1.11
C GLY A 170 2.76 -6.84 -2.07
N THR A 171 1.75 -7.68 -1.88
CA THR A 171 1.53 -8.84 -2.73
C THR A 171 0.03 -9.08 -2.88
N LEU A 172 -0.38 -9.47 -4.08
CA LEU A 172 -1.72 -9.98 -4.34
C LEU A 172 -1.63 -11.49 -4.47
N TYR A 173 -2.38 -12.22 -3.65
CA TYR A 173 -2.54 -13.66 -3.80
C TYR A 173 -3.82 -13.96 -4.56
N LEU A 174 -3.78 -14.92 -5.49
CA LEU A 174 -4.93 -15.29 -6.29
C LEU A 174 -5.14 -16.81 -6.25
N ARG A 175 -6.41 -17.21 -6.07
CA ARG A 175 -6.90 -18.56 -6.31
C ARG A 175 -8.00 -18.53 -7.35
N GLU A 176 -7.95 -19.45 -8.30
CA GLU A 176 -9.04 -19.78 -9.20
C GLU A 176 -10.06 -20.70 -8.52
N LYS A 177 -11.35 -20.38 -8.68
CA LYS A 177 -12.44 -21.21 -8.14
C LYS A 177 -12.85 -22.28 -9.17
N PRO A 178 -13.25 -23.49 -8.70
CA PRO A 178 -13.70 -24.58 -9.57
C PRO A 178 -14.81 -24.18 -10.56
#